data_AF-A0ABC7ZS17-F1
#
_entry.id   AF-A0ABC7ZS17-F1
#
_cell.length_a   1.000
_cell.length_b   1.000
_cell.length_c   1.000
_cell.angle_alpha   90.00
_cell.angle_beta   90.00
_cell.angle_gamma   90.00
#
_symmetry.space_group_name_H-M   'P 1'
#
loop_
_entity.id
_entity.type
_entity.pdbx_description
1 polymer ?
#
loop_
_entity_poly.entity_id
_entity_poly.type
_entity_poly.pdbx_seq_one_letter_code
_entity_poly.pdbx_strand_id
1 'polypeptide(L)' 'MDTLNLGNNESLVCGVFPNQDGTFTAMTYTKSKTFKTEAGARRWLARNTD' A
#
# COMPACT_ATOMS: atom_id res chain seq x y z
N MET A 1 -6.34 -5.41 2.43
CA MET A 1 -6.51 -4.06 1.88
C MET A 1 -7.47 -3.42 2.83
N ASP A 2 -6.98 -2.48 3.62
CA ASP A 2 -7.77 -1.83 4.66
C ASP A 2 -8.11 -0.43 4.16
N THR A 3 -9.39 -0.09 4.22
CA THR A 3 -9.92 1.18 3.73
C THR A 3 -10.46 1.96 4.90
N LEU A 4 -9.87 3.12 5.18
CA LEU A 4 -10.34 4.07 6.17
C LEU A 4 -11.22 5.12 5.50
N ASN A 5 -12.46 5.30 5.96
CA ASN A 5 -13.34 6.38 5.51
C ASN A 5 -13.09 7.64 6.35
N LEU A 6 -12.90 8.79 5.71
CA LEU A 6 -12.53 10.06 6.35
C LEU A 6 -13.73 10.94 6.70
N GLY A 7 -14.97 10.52 6.39
CA GLY A 7 -16.19 11.24 6.74
C GLY A 7 -16.47 12.49 5.89
N ASN A 8 -15.65 12.76 4.88
CA ASN A 8 -15.77 13.87 3.93
C ASN A 8 -15.88 13.38 2.48
N ASN A 9 -16.40 12.17 2.30
CA ASN A 9 -16.43 11.45 1.01
C ASN A 9 -15.05 11.08 0.44
N GLU A 10 -13.99 11.17 1.25
CA GLU A 10 -12.68 10.61 0.92
C GLU A 10 -12.43 9.31 1.69
N SER A 11 -11.62 8.44 1.10
CA SER A 11 -11.20 7.19 1.73
C SER A 11 -9.74 6.91 1.44
N LEU A 12 -8.99 6.48 2.45
CA LEU A 12 -7.59 6.15 2.37
C LEU A 12 -7.40 4.64 2.39
N VAL A 13 -6.59 4.10 1.48
CA VAL A 13 -6.41 2.65 1.33
C VAL A 13 -4.97 2.25 1.67
N CYS A 14 -4.83 1.22 2.50
CA CYS A 14 -3.56 0.55 2.75
C CYS A 14 -3.51 -0.81 2.00
N GLY A 15 -2.35 -1.15 1.46
CA GLY A 15 -2.19 -2.38 0.71
C GLY A 15 -0.98 -2.42 -0.21
N VAL A 16 -0.84 -3.54 -0.92
CA VAL A 16 0.08 -3.70 -2.04
C VAL A 16 -0.73 -3.64 -3.33
N PHE A 17 -0.31 -2.78 -4.24
CA PHE A 17 -0.98 -2.54 -5.52
C PHE A 17 -0.02 -2.87 -6.67
N PRO A 18 -0.43 -3.69 -7.65
CA PRO A 18 0.34 -3.90 -8.86
C PRO A 18 0.28 -2.67 -9.77
N ASN A 19 1.40 -2.30 -10.36
CA ASN A 19 1.53 -1.22 -11.33
C ASN A 19 1.57 -1.79 -12.77
N GLN A 20 1.27 -0.97 -13.78
CA GLN A 20 1.25 -1.40 -15.18
C GLN A 20 2.63 -1.82 -15.71
N ASP A 21 3.72 -1.35 -15.10
CA ASP A 21 5.10 -1.65 -15.47
C ASP A 21 5.64 -2.95 -14.84
N GLY A 22 4.78 -3.71 -14.13
CA GLY A 22 5.14 -4.96 -13.47
C GLY A 22 5.79 -4.78 -12.09
N THR A 23 5.83 -3.55 -11.57
CA THR A 23 6.26 -3.27 -10.20
C THR A 23 5.07 -3.29 -9.22
N PHE A 24 5.36 -3.23 -7.93
CA PHE A 24 4.38 -3.29 -6.85
C PHE A 24 4.57 -2.12 -5.89
N THR A 25 3.53 -1.33 -5.69
CA THR A 25 3.51 -0.23 -4.73
C THR A 25 2.91 -0.70 -3.42
N ALA A 26 3.70 -0.75 -2.35
CA ALA A 26 3.16 -0.90 -1.01
C ALA A 26 2.83 0.48 -0.45
N MET A 27 1.62 0.63 0.12
CA MET A 27 1.13 1.88 0.67
C MET A 27 0.52 1.65 2.04
N THR A 28 0.98 2.43 3.01
CA THR A 28 0.38 2.62 4.33
C THR A 28 -0.39 3.95 4.32
N TYR A 29 -1.03 4.31 5.44
CA TYR A 29 -1.72 5.59 5.54
C TYR A 29 -0.82 6.83 5.41
N THR A 30 0.49 6.70 5.68
CA THR A 30 1.43 7.85 5.72
C THR A 30 2.69 7.67 4.88
N LYS A 31 2.95 6.46 4.36
CA LYS A 31 4.16 6.12 3.60
C LYS A 31 3.84 5.21 2.44
N SER A 32 4.58 5.33 1.35
CA SER A 32 4.54 4.41 0.22
C SER A 32 5.95 4.07 -0.28
N LYS A 33 6.08 2.91 -0.94
CA LYS A 33 7.33 2.48 -1.59
C LYS A 33 7.06 1.47 -2.70
N THR A 34 7.80 1.61 -3.80
CA THR A 34 7.72 0.73 -4.98
C THR A 34 8.78 -0.37 -4.94
N PHE A 35 8.39 -1.58 -5.35
CA PHE A 35 9.21 -2.78 -5.36
C PHE A 35 9.10 -3.51 -6.69
N LYS A 36 10.17 -4.21 -7.08
CA LYS A 36 10.14 -5.11 -8.25
C LYS A 36 9.38 -6.41 -8.00
N THR A 37 9.13 -6.77 -6.73
CA THR A 37 8.48 -8.02 -6.35
C THR A 37 7.38 -7.80 -5.32
N GLU A 38 6.26 -8.51 -5.50
CA GLU A 38 5.11 -8.45 -4.60
C GLU A 38 5.48 -8.89 -3.19
N ALA A 39 6.34 -9.90 -3.06
CA ALA A 39 6.83 -10.38 -1.77
C ALA A 39 7.63 -9.29 -1.01
N GLY A 40 8.44 -8.50 -1.73
CA GLY A 40 9.16 -7.37 -1.14
C GLY A 40 8.20 -6.29 -0.65
N ALA A 41 7.20 -5.96 -1.46
CA ALA A 41 6.15 -5.00 -1.12
C ALA A 41 5.35 -5.45 0.12
N ARG A 42 4.92 -6.72 0.18
CA ARG A 42 4.19 -7.26 1.35
C ARG A 42 5.03 -7.23 2.62
N ARG A 43 6.29 -7.65 2.56
CA ARG A 43 7.19 -7.62 3.73
C ARG A 43 7.45 -6.20 4.22
N TRP A 44 7.57 -5.24 3.30
CA TRP A 44 7.70 -3.85 3.68
C TRP A 44 6.41 -3.33 4.32
N LEU A 45 5.24 -3.62 3.72
CA LEU A 45 3.95 -3.22 4.26
C LEU A 45 3.75 -3.73 5.70
N ALA A 46 4.02 -5.01 5.94
CA ALA A 46 3.91 -5.63 7.26
C ALA A 46 4.89 -5.07 8.30
N ARG A 47 5.98 -4.42 7.88
CA ARG A 47 6.94 -3.76 8.78
C ARG A 47 6.59 -2.30 9.08
N ASN A 48 5.66 -1.72 8.31
CA ASN A 48 5.31 -0.30 8.39
C ASN A 48 3.83 -0.09 8.73
N THR A 49 3.08 -1.18 8.86
CA THR A 49 1.70 -1.23 9.35
C THR A 49 1.81 -1.97 10.68
N ASP A 50 1.65 -1.24 11.78
CA ASP A 50 1.71 -1.78 13.14
C ASP A 50 0.50 -2.67 13.43
#